data_AF-A0A3D3TB35-F1
#
_entry.id   AF-A0A3D3TB35-F1
#
_cell.length_a   1.000
_cell.length_b   1.000
_cell.length_c   1.000
_cell.angle_alpha   90.00
_cell.angle_beta   90.00
_cell.angle_gamma   90.00
#
_symmetry.space_group_name_H-M   'P 1'
#
loop_
_entity.id
_entity.type
_entity.pdbx_description
1 polymer ?
#
loop_
_entity_poly.entity_id
_entity_poly.type
_entity_poly.pdbx_seq_one_letter_code
_entity_poly.pdbx_strand_id
1 'polypeptide(L)'
;WEVADTAAWRAANSTRAKTIIIPMQEQTLTATGKPTTYNAAMGGDVYGVASVRKFDDPASLFSTNSSTRDVVLARVGETYLVAAEAYFKAGNSGKALERINEVRRRAALPGYDLQISESDLSIDFILDERGRELAGEYHRWMDLKRTGKLIEYCVKYNPEITGEDFFKGTDGQNKILRPIPRDAIDLNHADVQQNPGY
;
A
#
# COMPACT_ATOMS: atom_id res chain seq x y z
N TRP A 1 -14.51 -9.65 0.46
CA TRP A 1 -15.29 -8.98 1.51
C TRP A 1 -16.74 -9.08 1.11
N GLU A 2 -17.56 -9.71 1.93
CA GLU A 2 -18.97 -9.36 2.00
C GLU A 2 -19.12 -8.95 3.46
N VAL A 3 -19.69 -7.77 3.73
CA VAL A 3 -20.23 -7.58 5.07
C VAL A 3 -21.35 -8.61 5.13
N ALA A 4 -21.12 -9.73 5.85
CA ALA A 4 -22.03 -10.88 5.87
C ALA A 4 -23.48 -10.47 6.18
N ASP A 5 -23.66 -9.30 6.82
CA ASP A 5 -24.93 -8.58 6.87
C ASP A 5 -24.72 -7.06 6.73
N THR A 6 -24.78 -6.55 5.49
CA THR A 6 -24.75 -5.10 5.21
C THR A 6 -25.90 -4.34 5.86
N ALA A 7 -27.04 -4.99 6.11
CA ALA A 7 -28.21 -4.36 6.72
C ALA A 7 -27.96 -4.13 8.22
N ALA A 8 -27.46 -5.13 8.95
CA ALA A 8 -27.08 -4.99 10.35
C ALA A 8 -25.98 -3.92 10.53
N TRP A 9 -24.98 -3.89 9.65
CA TRP A 9 -23.91 -2.88 9.71
C TRP A 9 -24.43 -1.44 9.53
N ARG A 10 -25.39 -1.23 8.62
CA ARG A 10 -26.08 0.07 8.44
C ARG A 10 -26.94 0.41 9.64
N ALA A 11 -27.68 -0.55 10.19
CA ALA A 11 -28.56 -0.34 11.34
C ALA A 11 -27.78 0.02 12.62
N ALA A 12 -26.55 -0.47 12.76
CA ALA A 12 -25.70 -0.22 13.93
C ALA A 12 -25.25 1.24 14.10
N ASN A 13 -25.35 2.10 13.07
CA ASN A 13 -25.04 3.52 13.19
C ASN A 13 -25.84 4.33 12.17
N SER A 14 -26.60 5.32 12.62
CA SER A 14 -27.45 6.16 11.77
C SER A 14 -26.67 6.91 10.68
N THR A 15 -25.39 7.21 10.89
CA THR A 15 -24.53 7.83 9.86
C THR A 15 -24.26 6.90 8.68
N ARG A 16 -24.42 5.59 8.85
CA ARG A 16 -24.19 4.56 7.82
C ARG A 16 -25.42 4.27 6.97
N ALA A 17 -26.61 4.75 7.37
CA ALA A 17 -27.88 4.40 6.73
C ALA A 17 -27.91 4.71 5.22
N LYS A 18 -27.21 5.76 4.79
CA LYS A 18 -27.12 6.20 3.39
C LYS A 18 -25.80 5.81 2.72
N THR A 19 -24.94 5.02 3.36
CA THR A 19 -23.65 4.65 2.80
C THR A 19 -23.83 3.76 1.56
N ILE A 20 -23.26 4.22 0.45
CA ILE A 20 -23.12 3.45 -0.78
C ILE A 20 -21.96 2.47 -0.62
N ILE A 21 -22.20 1.20 -0.97
CA ILE A 21 -21.25 0.11 -0.84
C ILE A 21 -20.83 -0.27 -2.25
N ILE A 22 -19.59 0.03 -2.61
CA ILE A 22 -19.01 -0.32 -3.93
C ILE A 22 -18.07 -1.51 -3.74
N PRO A 23 -18.40 -2.71 -4.23
CA PRO A 23 -17.53 -3.88 -4.22
C PRO A 23 -16.12 -3.58 -4.74
N MET A 24 -15.08 -3.81 -3.94
CA MET A 24 -13.70 -3.89 -4.46
C MET A 24 -13.52 -5.19 -5.28
N GLN A 25 -14.08 -5.23 -6.48
CA GLN A 25 -14.02 -6.33 -7.45
C GLN A 25 -13.70 -5.74 -8.82
N GLU A 26 -13.04 -6.51 -9.69
CA GLU A 26 -12.61 -6.03 -11.01
C GLU A 26 -13.77 -5.42 -11.81
N GLN A 27 -14.91 -6.10 -11.82
CA GLN A 27 -16.20 -5.56 -12.23
C GLN A 27 -16.97 -5.13 -10.99
N THR A 28 -17.41 -3.87 -10.96
CA THR A 28 -18.08 -3.26 -9.82
C THR A 28 -19.19 -2.32 -10.27
N LEU A 29 -19.69 -1.50 -9.35
CA LEU A 29 -20.74 -0.52 -9.58
C LEU A 29 -20.22 0.90 -9.31
N THR A 30 -20.75 1.87 -10.03
CA THR A 30 -20.60 3.29 -9.69
C THR A 30 -21.33 3.61 -8.39
N ALA A 31 -21.11 4.82 -7.85
CA ALA A 31 -21.86 5.33 -6.71
C ALA A 31 -23.39 5.36 -6.96
N THR A 32 -23.82 5.36 -8.23
CA THR A 32 -25.24 5.33 -8.64
C THR A 32 -25.74 3.92 -9.01
N GLY A 33 -24.92 2.88 -8.82
CA GLY A 33 -25.30 1.48 -9.08
C GLY A 33 -25.14 1.02 -10.53
N LYS A 34 -24.45 1.78 -11.39
CA LYS A 34 -24.21 1.38 -12.78
C LYS A 34 -22.98 0.46 -12.88
N PRO A 35 -23.00 -0.63 -13.66
CA PRO A 35 -21.82 -1.47 -13.87
C PRO A 35 -20.62 -0.68 -14.42
N THR A 36 -19.43 -0.96 -13.91
CA THR A 36 -18.17 -0.35 -14.31
C THR A 36 -16.98 -1.23 -13.89
N THR A 37 -15.74 -0.85 -14.23
CA THR A 37 -14.54 -1.50 -13.69
C THR A 37 -14.07 -0.82 -12.41
N TYR A 38 -13.35 -1.55 -11.56
CA TYR A 38 -12.77 -0.97 -10.34
C TYR A 38 -11.91 0.27 -10.64
N ASN A 39 -11.03 0.18 -11.64
CA ASN A 39 -10.15 1.28 -12.01
C ASN A 39 -10.93 2.51 -12.49
N ALA A 40 -12.00 2.32 -13.27
CA ALA A 40 -12.86 3.41 -13.71
C ALA A 40 -13.64 4.04 -12.55
N ALA A 41 -14.16 3.23 -11.62
CA ALA A 41 -14.82 3.71 -10.40
C ALA A 41 -13.85 4.52 -9.53
N MET A 42 -12.61 4.04 -9.36
CA MET A 42 -11.59 4.75 -8.58
C MET A 42 -11.24 6.11 -9.18
N GLY A 43 -11.05 6.20 -10.51
CA GLY A 43 -10.71 7.46 -11.17
C GLY A 43 -11.87 8.47 -11.22
N GLY A 44 -13.12 8.00 -11.31
CA GLY A 44 -14.29 8.86 -11.41
C GLY A 44 -14.96 9.17 -10.06
N ASP A 45 -15.46 8.12 -9.39
CA ASP A 45 -16.36 8.26 -8.24
C ASP A 45 -15.61 8.45 -6.91
N VAL A 46 -14.37 7.96 -6.81
CA VAL A 46 -13.56 7.98 -5.57
C VAL A 46 -12.31 8.86 -5.69
N TYR A 47 -12.19 9.64 -6.78
CA TYR A 47 -11.10 10.60 -7.05
C TYR A 47 -9.68 10.05 -6.80
N GLY A 48 -9.47 8.76 -7.11
CA GLY A 48 -8.19 8.07 -6.95
C GLY A 48 -7.81 7.75 -5.50
N VAL A 49 -8.67 8.01 -4.52
CA VAL A 49 -8.35 7.81 -3.09
C VAL A 49 -8.78 6.42 -2.64
N ALA A 50 -7.81 5.51 -2.57
CA ALA A 50 -8.04 4.22 -1.92
C ALA A 50 -8.37 4.44 -0.43
N SER A 51 -9.64 4.23 -0.07
CA SER A 51 -10.10 4.34 1.31
C SER A 51 -9.82 3.04 2.06
N VAL A 52 -9.07 3.13 3.17
CA VAL A 52 -8.76 1.98 4.03
C VAL A 52 -9.39 2.16 5.40
N ARG A 53 -10.07 1.12 5.89
CA ARG A 53 -10.75 1.15 7.20
C ARG A 53 -9.81 1.35 8.39
N LYS A 54 -8.52 1.12 8.17
CA LYS A 54 -7.47 1.24 9.19
C LYS A 54 -7.46 2.60 9.88
N PHE A 55 -7.85 3.64 9.14
CA PHE A 55 -7.95 5.00 9.65
C PHE A 55 -9.41 5.46 9.75
N ASP A 56 -10.39 4.57 9.75
CA ASP A 56 -11.78 4.99 9.97
C ASP A 56 -11.94 5.45 11.42
N ASP A 57 -12.41 6.68 11.59
CA ASP A 57 -12.89 7.19 12.87
C ASP A 57 -14.21 7.93 12.62
N PRO A 58 -15.35 7.36 13.03
CA PRO A 58 -16.66 7.96 12.79
C PRO A 58 -16.90 9.25 13.58
N ALA A 59 -16.07 9.56 14.59
CA ALA A 59 -16.15 10.80 15.36
C ALA A 59 -15.26 11.92 14.80
N SER A 60 -14.38 11.61 13.84
CA SER A 60 -13.47 12.57 13.24
C SER A 60 -14.23 13.61 12.42
N LEU A 61 -14.02 14.89 12.73
CA LEU A 61 -14.44 15.98 11.85
C LEU A 61 -13.53 16.01 10.61
N PHE A 62 -14.12 16.23 9.44
CA PHE A 62 -13.36 16.44 8.22
C PHE A 62 -12.66 17.80 8.25
N SER A 63 -11.36 17.83 7.96
CA SER A 63 -10.56 19.05 7.79
C SER A 63 -9.53 18.82 6.70
N THR A 64 -9.36 19.79 5.80
CA THR A 64 -8.33 19.78 4.76
C THR A 64 -7.00 20.39 5.21
N ASN A 65 -7.00 21.08 6.35
CA ASN A 65 -5.86 21.93 6.78
C ASN A 65 -5.23 21.44 8.09
N SER A 66 -5.87 20.50 8.79
CA SER A 66 -5.40 20.01 10.08
C SER A 66 -5.92 18.61 10.37
N SER A 67 -5.12 17.81 11.06
CA SER A 67 -5.50 16.50 11.58
C SER A 67 -4.85 16.33 12.95
N THR A 68 -5.58 15.75 13.90
CA THR A 68 -5.07 15.42 15.24
C THR A 68 -4.76 13.94 15.39
N ARG A 69 -4.73 13.19 14.27
CA ARG A 69 -4.45 11.76 14.29
C ARG A 69 -2.97 11.50 14.49
N ASP A 70 -2.67 10.47 15.27
CA ASP A 70 -1.30 10.02 15.47
C ASP A 70 -0.68 9.56 14.15
N VAL A 71 0.55 9.99 13.93
CA VAL A 71 1.39 9.48 12.84
C VAL A 71 2.13 8.26 13.35
N VAL A 72 1.84 7.11 12.78
CA VAL A 72 2.53 5.86 13.13
C VAL A 72 3.96 5.93 12.58
N LEU A 73 4.94 6.04 13.47
CA LEU A 73 6.36 5.99 13.10
C LEU A 73 6.94 4.58 13.13
N ALA A 74 6.47 3.74 14.07
CA ALA A 74 6.87 2.35 14.21
C ALA A 74 5.79 1.59 14.98
N ARG A 75 5.58 0.32 14.64
CA ARG A 75 4.70 -0.59 15.40
C ARG A 75 5.03 -2.05 15.14
N VAL A 76 4.58 -2.92 16.04
CA VAL A 76 4.94 -4.34 16.06
C VAL A 76 4.61 -5.11 14.76
N GLY A 77 3.55 -4.73 14.04
CA GLY A 77 3.20 -5.36 12.77
C GLY A 77 4.30 -5.18 11.72
N GLU A 78 4.93 -3.99 11.67
CA GLU A 78 6.10 -3.76 10.83
C GLU A 78 7.28 -4.63 11.27
N THR A 79 7.55 -4.69 12.57
CA THR A 79 8.67 -5.47 13.15
C THR A 79 8.58 -6.94 12.75
N TYR A 80 7.39 -7.55 12.80
CA TYR A 80 7.19 -8.92 12.34
C TYR A 80 7.50 -9.09 10.85
N LEU A 81 7.08 -8.15 10.00
CA LEU A 81 7.32 -8.24 8.56
C LEU A 81 8.78 -7.97 8.17
N VAL A 82 9.47 -7.07 8.88
CA VAL A 82 10.93 -6.88 8.73
C VAL A 82 11.66 -8.15 9.12
N ALA A 83 11.29 -8.76 10.25
CA ALA A 83 11.87 -10.02 10.70
C ALA A 83 11.58 -11.17 9.72
N ALA A 84 10.36 -11.25 9.16
CA ALA A 84 9.99 -12.24 8.16
C ALA A 84 10.89 -12.13 6.91
N GLU A 85 11.08 -10.91 6.39
CA GLU A 85 11.97 -10.68 5.24
C GLU A 85 13.42 -11.05 5.55
N ALA A 86 13.93 -10.65 6.72
CA ALA A 86 15.30 -10.94 7.12
C ALA A 86 15.55 -12.45 7.23
N TYR A 87 14.64 -13.19 7.88
CA TYR A 87 14.75 -14.65 8.00
C TYR A 87 14.64 -15.34 6.64
N PHE A 88 13.73 -14.90 5.77
CA PHE A 88 13.59 -15.43 4.42
C PHE A 88 14.90 -15.27 3.63
N LYS A 89 15.49 -14.07 3.65
CA LYS A 89 16.78 -13.79 2.99
C LYS A 89 17.96 -14.54 3.59
N ALA A 90 17.89 -14.88 4.88
CA ALA A 90 18.87 -15.71 5.55
C ALA A 90 18.68 -17.22 5.30
N GLY A 91 17.71 -17.63 4.48
CA GLY A 91 17.40 -19.03 4.20
C GLY A 91 16.67 -19.76 5.35
N ASN A 92 16.14 -19.02 6.32
CA ASN A 92 15.37 -19.58 7.44
C ASN A 92 13.86 -19.40 7.21
N SER A 93 13.33 -20.16 6.26
CA SER A 93 11.92 -20.10 5.87
C SER A 93 10.96 -20.42 7.01
N GLY A 94 11.31 -21.36 7.90
CA GLY A 94 10.50 -21.68 9.08
C GLY A 94 10.27 -20.47 9.99
N LYS A 95 11.34 -19.74 10.35
CA LYS A 95 11.20 -18.51 11.13
C LYS A 95 10.51 -17.39 10.36
N ALA A 96 10.75 -17.27 9.05
CA ALA A 96 10.04 -16.30 8.23
C ALA A 96 8.52 -16.53 8.25
N LEU A 97 8.12 -17.80 8.12
CA LEU A 97 6.74 -18.27 8.16
C LEU A 97 6.07 -17.94 9.49
N GLU A 98 6.76 -18.22 10.60
CA GLU A 98 6.26 -17.86 11.93
C GLU A 98 5.94 -16.37 12.01
N ARG A 99 6.89 -15.49 11.61
CA ARG A 99 6.74 -14.04 11.76
C ARG A 99 5.62 -13.47 10.89
N ILE A 100 5.50 -13.88 9.63
CA ILE A 100 4.43 -13.36 8.76
C ILE A 100 3.05 -13.86 9.21
N ASN A 101 2.97 -15.09 9.71
CA ASN A 101 1.72 -15.64 10.23
C ASN A 101 1.27 -14.99 11.55
N GLU A 102 2.15 -14.35 12.34
CA GLU A 102 1.71 -13.51 13.46
C GLU A 102 0.80 -12.36 13.01
N VAL A 103 1.20 -11.67 11.94
CA VAL A 103 0.42 -10.56 11.37
C VAL A 103 -0.90 -11.06 10.82
N ARG A 104 -0.85 -12.16 10.05
CA ARG A 104 -2.01 -12.73 9.36
C ARG A 104 -3.02 -13.35 10.32
N ARG A 105 -2.58 -14.04 11.37
CA ARG A 105 -3.46 -14.52 12.45
C ARG A 105 -4.18 -13.38 13.16
N ARG A 106 -3.47 -12.30 13.50
CA ARG A 106 -4.09 -11.14 14.15
C ARG A 106 -5.11 -10.46 13.23
N ALA A 107 -4.82 -10.37 11.94
CA ALA A 107 -5.70 -9.76 10.95
C ALA A 107 -6.90 -10.64 10.55
N ALA A 108 -6.88 -11.94 10.92
CA ALA A 108 -7.94 -12.87 10.58
C ALA A 108 -9.24 -12.52 11.32
N LEU A 109 -10.36 -12.58 10.59
CA LEU A 109 -11.69 -12.46 11.16
C LEU A 109 -12.15 -13.79 11.76
N PRO A 110 -13.09 -13.79 12.71
CA PRO A 110 -13.69 -15.02 13.22
C PRO A 110 -14.18 -15.92 12.07
N GLY A 111 -13.76 -17.19 12.07
CA GLY A 111 -14.13 -18.16 11.05
C GLY A 111 -13.28 -18.15 9.77
N TYR A 112 -12.27 -17.28 9.67
CA TYR A 112 -11.33 -17.26 8.55
C TYR A 112 -9.92 -17.60 9.02
N ASP A 113 -9.22 -18.44 8.25
CA ASP A 113 -7.78 -18.65 8.41
C ASP A 113 -7.05 -17.91 7.28
N LEU A 114 -6.18 -16.98 7.66
CA LEU A 114 -5.33 -16.25 6.72
C LEU A 114 -3.91 -16.80 6.71
N GLN A 115 -3.54 -17.78 7.54
CA GLN A 115 -2.17 -18.29 7.56
C GLN A 115 -1.75 -18.84 6.19
N ILE A 116 -0.46 -18.72 5.91
CA ILE A 116 0.16 -19.32 4.73
C ILE A 116 1.05 -20.48 5.11
N SER A 117 1.43 -21.25 4.09
CA SER A 117 2.44 -22.30 4.16
C SER A 117 3.80 -21.79 3.68
N GLU A 118 4.84 -22.61 3.89
CA GLU A 118 6.19 -22.27 3.42
C GLU A 118 6.27 -22.14 1.89
N SER A 119 5.48 -22.90 1.13
CA SER A 119 5.47 -22.81 -0.34
C SER A 119 4.94 -21.49 -0.88
N ASP A 120 4.21 -20.74 -0.06
CA ASP A 120 3.70 -19.41 -0.43
C ASP A 120 4.75 -18.30 -0.18
N LEU A 121 5.80 -18.60 0.60
CA LEU A 121 6.81 -17.62 0.96
C LEU A 121 7.66 -17.22 -0.24
N SER A 122 7.60 -15.94 -0.55
CA SER A 122 8.49 -15.28 -1.50
C SER A 122 8.70 -13.83 -1.06
N ILE A 123 9.72 -13.17 -1.62
CA ILE A 123 9.90 -11.73 -1.39
C ILE A 123 8.66 -10.95 -1.85
N ASP A 124 8.04 -11.35 -2.95
CA ASP A 124 6.85 -10.70 -3.49
C ASP A 124 5.64 -10.89 -2.56
N PHE A 125 5.46 -12.08 -1.97
CA PHE A 125 4.42 -12.30 -0.97
C PHE A 125 4.64 -11.42 0.27
N ILE A 126 5.89 -11.36 0.78
CA ILE A 126 6.22 -10.53 1.94
C ILE A 126 5.98 -9.04 1.63
N LEU A 127 6.36 -8.57 0.45
CA LEU A 127 6.10 -7.20 0.01
C LEU A 127 4.60 -6.91 -0.13
N ASP A 128 3.82 -7.85 -0.64
CA ASP A 128 2.36 -7.71 -0.73
C ASP A 128 1.72 -7.64 0.66
N GLU A 129 2.20 -8.45 1.60
CA GLU A 129 1.72 -8.41 2.99
C GLU A 129 2.09 -7.11 3.68
N ARG A 130 3.31 -6.59 3.47
CA ARG A 130 3.70 -5.24 3.92
C ARG A 130 2.82 -4.17 3.30
N GLY A 131 2.46 -4.29 2.02
CA GLY A 131 1.56 -3.36 1.35
C GLY A 131 0.16 -3.31 1.99
N ARG A 132 -0.40 -4.47 2.33
CA ARG A 132 -1.70 -4.58 3.01
C ARG A 132 -1.64 -4.10 4.46
N GLU A 133 -0.68 -4.59 5.22
CA GLU A 133 -0.54 -4.31 6.65
C GLU A 133 -0.16 -2.85 6.92
N LEU A 134 0.75 -2.28 6.13
CA LEU A 134 1.32 -0.93 6.32
C LEU A 134 0.67 0.13 5.39
N ALA A 135 -0.50 -0.16 4.83
CA ALA A 135 -1.23 0.80 3.99
C ALA A 135 -1.42 2.13 4.73
N GLY A 136 -1.05 3.23 4.06
CA GLY A 136 -1.09 4.59 4.61
C GLY A 136 -0.01 4.96 5.63
N GLU A 137 1.00 4.10 5.85
CA GLU A 137 2.10 4.33 6.81
C GLU A 137 3.44 4.66 6.12
N TYR A 138 3.42 5.15 4.88
CA TYR A 138 4.60 5.70 4.18
C TYR A 138 5.80 4.76 3.92
N HIS A 139 5.65 3.43 4.03
CA HIS A 139 6.74 2.47 3.77
C HIS A 139 6.90 2.05 2.31
N ARG A 140 5.83 2.06 1.51
CA ARG A 140 5.76 1.33 0.23
C ARG A 140 6.86 1.71 -0.77
N TRP A 141 7.12 3.00 -0.94
CA TRP A 141 8.17 3.46 -1.87
C TRP A 141 9.56 2.97 -1.45
N MET A 142 9.88 3.06 -0.16
CA MET A 142 11.16 2.60 0.39
C MET A 142 11.32 1.09 0.23
N ASP A 143 10.26 0.32 0.52
CA ASP A 143 10.24 -1.14 0.42
C ASP A 143 10.48 -1.63 -1.01
N LEU A 144 9.79 -1.04 -1.98
CA LEU A 144 9.96 -1.43 -3.37
C LEU A 144 11.31 -0.98 -3.94
N LYS A 145 11.78 0.20 -3.55
CA LYS A 145 13.10 0.71 -3.97
C LYS A 145 14.24 -0.17 -3.46
N ARG A 146 14.26 -0.50 -2.16
CA ARG A 146 15.35 -1.29 -1.56
C ARG A 146 15.37 -2.75 -2.00
N THR A 147 14.26 -3.26 -2.53
CA THR A 147 14.15 -4.62 -3.07
C THR A 147 14.33 -4.68 -4.59
N GLY A 148 14.53 -3.55 -5.27
CA GLY A 148 14.64 -3.50 -6.73
C GLY A 148 13.31 -3.72 -7.47
N LYS A 149 12.19 -3.69 -6.74
CA LYS A 149 10.85 -4.02 -7.23
C LYS A 149 10.02 -2.80 -7.65
N LEU A 150 10.53 -1.58 -7.48
CA LEU A 150 9.79 -0.33 -7.72
C LEU A 150 9.16 -0.25 -9.11
N ILE A 151 9.95 -0.43 -10.17
CA ILE A 151 9.46 -0.31 -11.55
C ILE A 151 8.45 -1.41 -11.85
N GLU A 152 8.81 -2.68 -11.57
CA GLU A 152 7.95 -3.84 -11.76
C GLU A 152 6.57 -3.65 -11.12
N TYR A 153 6.54 -3.26 -9.85
CA TYR A 153 5.30 -3.08 -9.11
C TYR A 153 4.49 -1.86 -9.56
N CYS A 154 5.16 -0.75 -9.91
CA CYS A 154 4.46 0.41 -10.45
C CYS A 154 3.82 0.09 -11.80
N VAL A 155 4.52 -0.54 -12.73
CA VAL A 155 3.96 -0.96 -14.02
C VAL A 155 2.81 -1.95 -13.83
N LYS A 156 2.95 -2.89 -12.88
CA LYS A 156 1.94 -3.93 -12.67
C LYS A 156 0.67 -3.42 -12.00
N TYR A 157 0.79 -2.49 -11.04
CA TYR A 157 -0.32 -2.14 -10.14
C TYR A 157 -0.74 -0.67 -10.17
N ASN A 158 0.03 0.23 -10.79
CA ASN A 158 -0.38 1.61 -10.99
C ASN A 158 -0.89 1.80 -12.43
N PRO A 159 -2.20 2.00 -12.64
CA PRO A 159 -2.77 2.19 -13.98
C PRO A 159 -2.27 3.46 -14.69
N GLU A 160 -1.71 4.43 -13.97
CA GLU A 160 -1.12 5.64 -14.55
C GLU A 160 0.29 5.41 -15.12
N ILE A 161 0.93 4.29 -14.76
CA ILE A 161 2.26 3.92 -15.22
C ILE A 161 2.10 2.81 -16.25
N THR A 162 2.01 3.19 -17.52
CA THR A 162 1.72 2.26 -18.62
C THR A 162 2.97 1.55 -19.18
N GLY A 163 4.15 1.85 -18.63
CA GLY A 163 5.40 1.19 -19.02
C GLY A 163 6.60 1.67 -18.21
N GLU A 164 7.73 0.97 -18.37
CA GLU A 164 8.98 1.28 -17.64
C GLU A 164 9.57 2.64 -18.02
N ASP A 165 9.27 3.14 -19.22
CA ASP A 165 9.79 4.42 -19.74
C ASP A 165 9.39 5.62 -18.88
N PHE A 166 8.33 5.53 -18.08
CA PHE A 166 7.96 6.56 -17.10
C PHE A 166 9.07 6.81 -16.06
N PHE A 167 9.92 5.81 -15.82
CA PHE A 167 11.07 5.93 -14.92
C PHE A 167 12.33 6.40 -15.63
N LYS A 168 12.35 6.51 -16.96
CA LYS A 168 13.53 6.93 -17.69
C LYS A 168 13.81 8.43 -17.50
N GLY A 169 15.07 8.72 -17.22
CA GLY A 169 15.61 10.07 -17.13
C GLY A 169 16.10 10.60 -18.47
N THR A 170 16.61 11.83 -18.42
CA THR A 170 17.21 12.54 -19.57
C THR A 170 18.47 11.87 -20.09
N ASP A 171 19.18 11.14 -19.23
CA ASP A 171 20.40 10.36 -19.53
C ASP A 171 20.10 8.90 -19.92
N GLY A 172 18.83 8.51 -20.06
CA GLY A 172 18.39 7.15 -20.37
C GLY A 172 18.45 6.15 -19.20
N GLN A 173 18.94 6.58 -18.03
CA GLN A 173 18.98 5.77 -16.81
C GLN A 173 17.63 5.84 -16.08
N ASN A 174 17.40 4.93 -15.15
CA ASN A 174 16.16 4.90 -14.35
C ASN A 174 16.26 5.86 -13.15
N LYS A 175 15.24 6.69 -12.95
CA LYS A 175 15.06 7.63 -11.83
C LYS A 175 14.70 6.88 -10.53
N ILE A 176 15.64 6.15 -9.97
CA ILE A 176 15.48 5.37 -8.71
C ILE A 176 15.79 6.23 -7.48
N LEU A 177 16.68 7.20 -7.61
CA LEU A 177 17.02 8.17 -6.58
C LEU A 177 16.26 9.48 -6.83
N ARG A 178 16.11 10.32 -5.81
CA ARG A 178 15.59 11.69 -6.01
C ARG A 178 16.71 12.58 -6.57
N PRO A 179 16.39 13.62 -7.34
CA PRO A 179 17.41 14.55 -7.80
C PRO A 179 18.04 15.25 -6.59
N ILE A 180 19.35 15.45 -6.65
CA ILE A 180 20.04 16.38 -5.77
C ILE A 180 19.64 17.79 -6.23
N PRO A 181 19.13 18.67 -5.35
CA PRO A 181 18.77 20.03 -5.71
C PRO A 181 19.95 20.76 -6.38
N ARG A 182 19.69 21.48 -7.47
CA ARG A 182 20.75 22.14 -8.26
C ARG A 182 21.55 23.13 -7.42
N ASP A 183 20.88 23.95 -6.63
CA ASP A 183 21.52 24.92 -5.73
C ASP A 183 22.47 24.23 -4.72
N ALA A 184 22.15 23.01 -4.29
CA ALA A 184 23.01 22.26 -3.38
C ALA A 184 24.28 21.73 -4.07
N ILE A 185 24.21 21.45 -5.39
CA ILE A 185 25.39 21.11 -6.20
C ILE A 185 26.23 22.37 -6.45
N ASP A 186 25.59 23.46 -6.86
CA ASP A 186 26.28 24.70 -7.23
C ASP A 186 26.99 25.38 -6.04
N LEU A 187 26.45 25.25 -4.83
CA LEU A 187 27.09 25.72 -3.60
C LEU A 187 28.23 24.82 -3.11
N ASN A 188 28.37 23.61 -3.65
CA ASN A 188 29.36 22.66 -3.18
C ASN A 188 30.72 22.90 -3.85
N HIS A 189 31.77 22.98 -3.04
CA HIS A 189 33.14 23.12 -3.55
C HIS A 189 33.75 21.80 -4.05
N ALA A 190 33.11 20.66 -3.73
CA ALA A 190 33.48 19.36 -4.27
C ALA A 190 32.75 19.09 -5.60
N ASP A 191 33.34 18.23 -6.44
CA ASP A 191 32.66 17.71 -7.62
C ASP A 191 31.57 16.73 -7.20
N VAL A 192 30.31 17.19 -7.25
CA VAL A 192 29.12 16.39 -6.94
C VAL A 192 28.37 16.12 -8.23
N GLN A 193 28.40 14.85 -8.62
CA GLN A 193 27.63 14.37 -9.76
C GLN A 193 26.16 14.16 -9.36
N GLN A 194 25.27 14.42 -10.30
CA GLN A 194 23.84 14.19 -10.12
C GLN A 194 23.55 12.68 -10.02
N ASN A 195 22.45 12.33 -9.36
CA ASN A 195 21.94 10.98 -9.34
C ASN A 195 21.52 10.52 -10.75
N PRO A 196 21.74 9.25 -11.12
CA PRO A 196 21.31 8.73 -12.42
C PRO A 196 19.84 9.00 -12.72
N GLY A 197 19.54 9.39 -13.96
CA GLY A 197 18.20 9.74 -14.39
C GLY A 197 17.89 11.25 -14.42
N TYR A 198 18.83 12.11 -14.05
CA TYR A 198 18.63 13.56 -13.91
C TYR A 198 19.79 14.39 -14.48
#